data_AF-A0A4Z0QZR0-F1
#
_entry.id   AF-A0A4Z0QZR0-F1
#
_cell.length_a   1.000
_cell.length_b   1.000
_cell.length_c   1.000
_cell.angle_alpha   90.00
_cell.angle_beta   90.00
_cell.angle_gamma   90.00
#
_symmetry.space_group_name_H-M   'P 1'
#
loop_
_entity.id
_entity.type
_entity.pdbx_description
1 polymer ?
#
loop_
_entity_poly.entity_id
_entity_poly.type
_entity_poly.pdbx_seq_one_letter_code
_entity_poly.pdbx_strand_id
1 'polypeptide(L)'
;MAGLIALGGFKMKIDIKVSSSREKSIGMDLKEAFPSYVDEMNEYSFHVSISVSENGSRVATVHGLVFDENKILNEHENIVNIADIHSADALGAISSLVKSSIYKQESDENLIFESPYICYIETLYVYPQYRGKSIGKYIFNNIYNIFLYSLNIHTRCLVICPKPQEPVDKHSWVNSLDDDGRLKKIMLNVLKGCGYKRIGKTEFFAINCMT
;
A
#
# COMPACT_ATOMS: atom_id res chain seq x y z
N MET A 1 -4.92 -5.40 -27.64
CA MET A 1 -5.70 -6.64 -27.38
C MET A 1 -5.96 -6.70 -25.88
N ALA A 2 -7.23 -6.61 -25.44
CA ALA A 2 -7.58 -6.60 -24.02
C ALA A 2 -7.35 -8.00 -23.42
N GLY A 3 -6.55 -8.08 -22.35
CA GLY A 3 -6.37 -9.32 -21.60
C GLY A 3 -7.65 -9.69 -20.85
N LEU A 4 -8.42 -10.62 -21.41
CA LEU A 4 -9.48 -11.32 -20.68
C LEU A 4 -8.81 -12.24 -19.65
N ILE A 5 -8.93 -11.91 -18.36
CA ILE A 5 -8.77 -12.93 -17.32
C ILE A 5 -10.12 -13.62 -17.18
N ALA A 6 -10.23 -14.80 -17.79
CA ALA A 6 -11.38 -15.68 -17.64
C ALA A 6 -11.34 -16.33 -16.25
N LEU A 7 -11.92 -15.66 -15.26
CA LEU A 7 -12.45 -16.31 -14.07
C LEU A 7 -13.92 -16.66 -14.37
N GLY A 8 -14.29 -17.93 -14.19
CA GLY A 8 -15.58 -18.46 -14.62
C GLY A 8 -16.78 -17.57 -14.27
N GLY A 9 -17.62 -17.30 -15.28
CA GLY A 9 -19.03 -16.99 -15.11
C GLY A 9 -19.47 -15.53 -14.92
N PHE A 10 -18.59 -14.56 -14.66
CA PHE A 10 -18.95 -13.13 -14.62
C PHE A 10 -17.80 -12.26 -15.14
N LYS A 11 -17.99 -11.55 -16.26
CA LYS A 11 -17.05 -10.53 -16.74
C LYS A 11 -17.14 -9.30 -15.83
N MET A 12 -16.37 -9.30 -14.75
CA MET A 12 -16.21 -8.15 -13.86
C MET A 12 -15.34 -7.09 -14.55
N LYS A 13 -15.91 -5.92 -14.86
CA LYS A 13 -15.13 -4.76 -15.29
C LYS A 13 -14.71 -3.99 -14.04
N ILE A 14 -13.46 -4.19 -13.62
CA ILE A 14 -12.87 -3.50 -12.47
C ILE A 14 -12.17 -2.25 -12.96
N ASP A 15 -12.59 -1.09 -12.45
CA ASP A 15 -11.89 0.17 -12.65
C ASP A 15 -11.03 0.46 -11.40
N ILE A 16 -9.73 0.68 -11.59
CA ILE A 16 -8.79 1.05 -10.52
C ILE A 16 -8.40 2.51 -10.75
N LYS A 17 -8.67 3.37 -9.77
CA LYS A 17 -8.21 4.76 -9.76
C LYS A 17 -7.18 4.92 -8.66
N VAL A 18 -6.02 5.47 -9.02
CA VAL A 18 -4.97 5.81 -8.07
C VAL A 18 -4.81 7.32 -8.04
N SER A 19 -4.73 7.88 -6.84
CA SER A 19 -4.39 9.29 -6.64
C SER A 19 -3.30 9.39 -5.59
N SER A 20 -2.42 10.36 -5.77
CA SER A 20 -1.38 10.73 -4.82
C SER A 20 -1.68 12.12 -4.26
N SER A 21 -1.24 12.45 -3.04
CA SER A 21 -1.23 13.86 -2.59
C SER A 21 -0.36 14.75 -3.49
N ARG A 22 0.55 14.17 -4.27
CA ARG A 22 1.39 14.85 -5.26
C ARG A 22 0.66 15.21 -6.57
N GLU A 23 -0.47 14.58 -6.90
CA GLU A 23 -1.15 14.77 -8.20
C GLU A 23 -2.69 14.74 -8.13
N LYS A 24 -3.37 15.47 -9.04
CA LYS A 24 -4.82 15.35 -9.26
C LYS A 24 -5.16 14.00 -9.93
N SER A 25 -6.18 13.33 -9.42
CA SER A 25 -6.68 12.01 -9.85
C SER A 25 -6.69 11.78 -11.37
N ILE A 26 -5.98 10.76 -11.85
CA ILE A 26 -6.07 10.26 -13.23
C ILE A 26 -6.89 8.97 -13.23
N GLY A 27 -7.97 8.93 -14.02
CA GLY A 27 -8.72 7.70 -14.28
C GLY A 27 -7.96 6.84 -15.30
N MET A 28 -7.79 5.54 -15.04
CA MET A 28 -6.96 4.68 -15.88
C MET A 28 -7.79 3.84 -16.85
N ASP A 29 -7.46 3.92 -18.14
CA ASP A 29 -7.68 2.83 -19.11
C ASP A 29 -6.32 2.13 -19.31
N LEU A 30 -6.27 0.80 -19.12
CA LEU A 30 -5.05 -0.02 -19.10
C LEU A 30 -4.34 -0.14 -20.48
N LYS A 31 -4.57 0.80 -21.40
CA LYS A 31 -4.15 0.72 -22.81
C LYS A 31 -3.20 1.83 -23.26
N GLU A 32 -2.95 2.84 -22.44
CA GLU A 32 -2.12 3.98 -22.83
C GLU A 32 -0.91 4.13 -21.91
N ALA A 33 0.25 4.43 -22.51
CA ALA A 33 1.46 4.77 -21.77
C ALA A 33 1.36 6.21 -21.27
N PHE A 34 1.75 6.43 -20.01
CA PHE A 34 1.65 7.72 -19.33
C PHE A 34 2.60 8.77 -19.93
N PRO A 35 2.18 10.05 -20.01
CA PRO A 35 3.11 11.16 -20.09
C PRO A 35 3.82 11.33 -18.74
N SER A 36 5.14 11.32 -18.78
CA SER A 36 6.05 11.52 -17.64
C SER A 36 6.01 12.96 -17.14
N TYR A 37 5.40 13.25 -15.99
CA TYR A 37 5.72 14.46 -15.20
C TYR A 37 5.33 14.25 -13.74
N VAL A 38 6.27 13.74 -12.93
CA VAL A 38 6.22 13.92 -11.47
C VAL A 38 6.77 15.32 -11.22
N ASP A 39 5.93 16.23 -10.74
CA ASP A 39 6.39 17.55 -10.29
C ASP A 39 7.19 17.34 -8.97
N GLU A 40 8.50 17.61 -9.01
CA GLU A 40 9.49 17.35 -7.96
C GLU A 40 9.38 18.29 -6.74
N MET A 41 8.18 18.64 -6.29
CA MET A 41 8.04 19.53 -5.12
C MET A 41 8.13 18.77 -3.77
N ASN A 42 9.29 18.88 -3.13
CA ASN A 42 9.57 18.97 -1.69
C ASN A 42 9.05 17.96 -0.65
N GLU A 43 8.30 16.92 -0.99
CA GLU A 43 7.78 16.01 0.05
C GLU A 43 8.59 14.71 0.18
N TYR A 44 9.16 14.43 1.37
CA TYR A 44 9.81 13.15 1.71
C TYR A 44 8.88 11.93 1.67
N SER A 45 7.57 12.19 1.72
CA SER A 45 6.53 11.17 1.76
C SER A 45 5.25 11.72 1.19
N PHE A 46 4.35 10.85 0.73
CA PHE A 46 3.07 11.25 0.15
C PHE A 46 2.00 10.18 0.41
N HIS A 47 0.74 10.62 0.48
CA HIS A 47 -0.37 9.67 0.61
C HIS A 47 -0.80 9.15 -0.75
N VAL A 48 -1.11 7.86 -0.80
CA VAL A 48 -1.71 7.19 -1.95
C VAL A 48 -3.10 6.67 -1.59
N SER A 49 -4.03 6.81 -2.53
CA SER A 49 -5.38 6.25 -2.43
C SER A 49 -5.68 5.44 -3.68
N ILE A 50 -6.06 4.17 -3.51
CA ILE A 50 -6.52 3.28 -4.56
C ILE A 50 -8.01 3.05 -4.36
N SER A 51 -8.83 3.44 -5.34
CA SER A 51 -10.26 3.16 -5.37
C SER A 51 -10.54 2.11 -6.42
N VAL A 52 -11.11 0.98 -6.01
CA VAL A 52 -11.53 -0.11 -6.88
C VAL A 52 -13.05 -0.04 -7.03
N SER A 53 -13.56 -0.02 -8.26
CA SER A 53 -15.01 0.00 -8.53
C SER A 53 -15.45 -1.01 -9.57
N GLU A 54 -16.68 -1.49 -9.44
CA GLU A 54 -17.39 -2.36 -10.39
C GLU A 54 -18.70 -1.66 -10.77
N ASN A 55 -18.92 -1.39 -12.06
CA ASN A 55 -20.12 -0.72 -12.57
C ASN A 55 -20.48 0.59 -11.80
N GLY A 56 -19.46 1.40 -11.49
CA GLY A 56 -19.60 2.65 -10.74
C GLY A 56 -19.77 2.48 -9.22
N SER A 57 -19.94 1.26 -8.72
CA SER A 57 -20.03 0.98 -7.28
C SER A 57 -18.63 0.74 -6.68
N ARG A 58 -18.34 1.34 -5.53
CA ARG A 58 -17.05 1.16 -4.85
C ARG A 58 -16.97 -0.24 -4.23
N VAL A 59 -15.94 -0.98 -4.62
CA VAL A 59 -15.68 -2.38 -4.27
C VAL A 59 -14.67 -2.48 -3.15
N ALA A 60 -13.58 -1.73 -3.27
CA ALA A 60 -12.52 -1.68 -2.27
C ALA A 60 -11.81 -0.32 -2.29
N THR A 61 -11.19 0.00 -1.16
CA THR A 61 -10.32 1.17 -1.02
C THR A 61 -9.01 0.74 -0.36
N VAL A 62 -7.90 1.30 -0.83
CA VAL A 62 -6.59 1.21 -0.17
C VAL A 62 -6.11 2.61 0.12
N HIS A 63 -5.63 2.85 1.33
CA HIS A 63 -4.89 4.05 1.71
C HIS A 63 -3.50 3.65 2.16
N GLY A 64 -2.50 4.43 1.76
CA GLY A 64 -1.14 4.22 2.21
C GLY A 64 -0.34 5.51 2.26
N LEU A 65 0.74 5.47 3.02
CA LEU A 65 1.75 6.49 3.12
C LEU A 65 3.04 5.97 2.52
N VAL A 66 3.49 6.61 1.44
CA VAL A 66 4.70 6.23 0.69
C VAL A 66 5.85 7.15 1.10
N PHE A 67 7.03 6.59 1.37
CA PHE A 67 8.26 7.29 1.73
C PHE A 67 9.28 7.15 0.60
N ASP A 68 9.92 8.26 0.23
CA ASP A 68 11.00 8.30 -0.74
C ASP A 68 12.35 8.16 -0.01
N GLU A 69 12.86 6.92 0.08
CA GLU A 69 14.08 6.66 0.85
C GLU A 69 15.31 7.33 0.24
N ASN A 70 15.43 7.38 -1.09
CA ASN A 70 16.54 8.05 -1.74
C ASN A 70 16.58 9.52 -1.35
N LYS A 71 15.43 10.22 -1.42
CA LYS A 71 15.37 11.63 -1.06
C LYS A 71 15.69 11.85 0.42
N ILE A 72 15.07 11.07 1.31
CA ILE A 72 15.31 11.14 2.75
C ILE A 72 16.80 10.94 3.07
N LEU A 73 17.44 9.93 2.48
CA LEU A 73 18.86 9.64 2.69
C LEU A 73 19.76 10.74 2.12
N ASN A 74 19.49 11.22 0.90
CA ASN A 74 20.30 12.26 0.26
C ASN A 74 20.29 13.59 1.04
N GLU A 75 19.17 13.88 1.71
CA GLU A 75 19.01 15.07 2.56
C GLU A 75 19.43 14.82 4.02
N HIS A 76 20.01 13.64 4.32
CA HIS A 76 20.48 13.23 5.65
C HIS A 76 19.38 13.21 6.72
N GLU A 77 18.14 13.01 6.30
CA GLU A 77 16.98 12.88 7.18
C GLU A 77 16.78 11.45 7.66
N ASN A 78 16.03 11.30 8.74
CA ASN A 78 15.66 10.00 9.29
C ASN A 78 14.22 9.65 8.94
N ILE A 79 14.01 8.55 8.20
CA ILE A 79 12.67 8.07 7.82
C ILE A 79 11.72 7.87 9.01
N VAL A 80 12.24 7.53 10.20
CA VAL A 80 11.46 7.39 11.42
C VAL A 80 10.90 8.75 11.86
N ASN A 81 11.68 9.83 11.77
CA ASN A 81 11.22 11.18 12.08
C ASN A 81 10.15 11.63 11.07
N ILE A 82 10.36 11.32 9.78
CA ILE A 82 9.36 11.62 8.74
C ILE A 82 8.05 10.89 9.04
N ALA A 83 8.10 9.63 9.48
CA ALA A 83 6.91 8.85 9.83
C ALA A 83 6.17 9.40 11.06
N ASP A 84 6.89 9.96 12.04
CA ASP A 84 6.34 10.56 13.27
C ASP A 84 5.43 11.78 12.99
N ILE A 85 5.74 12.54 11.94
CA ILE A 85 4.93 13.71 11.52
C ILE A 85 3.51 13.30 11.13
N HIS A 86 3.32 12.07 10.63
CA HIS A 86 2.04 11.62 10.06
C HIS A 86 1.13 10.95 11.10
N SER A 87 1.62 9.92 11.78
CA SER A 87 0.83 9.22 12.80
C SER A 87 1.68 8.30 13.67
N ALA A 88 1.17 8.01 14.87
CA ALA A 88 1.76 7.02 15.77
C ALA A 88 1.83 5.61 15.14
N ASP A 89 0.86 5.26 14.29
CA ASP A 89 0.86 3.98 13.58
C ASP A 89 1.95 3.92 12.50
N ALA A 90 2.15 5.01 11.74
CA ALA A 90 3.24 5.13 10.77
C ALA A 90 4.61 5.09 11.47
N LEU A 91 4.79 5.85 12.55
CA LEU A 91 5.99 5.80 13.40
C LEU A 91 6.25 4.37 13.87
N GLY A 92 5.24 3.69 14.41
CA GLY A 92 5.34 2.32 14.89
C GLY A 92 5.75 1.34 13.80
N ALA A 93 5.15 1.46 12.61
CA ALA A 93 5.43 0.62 11.46
C ALA A 93 6.87 0.78 10.98
N ILE A 94 7.30 2.02 10.72
CA ILE A 94 8.62 2.33 10.17
C ILE A 94 9.71 2.08 11.21
N SER A 95 9.53 2.48 12.48
CA SER A 95 10.50 2.18 13.53
C SER A 95 10.69 0.67 13.74
N SER A 96 9.61 -0.11 13.65
CA SER A 96 9.66 -1.57 13.72
C SER A 96 10.42 -2.15 12.53
N LEU A 97 10.15 -1.64 11.32
CA LEU A 97 10.81 -2.08 10.10
C LEU A 97 12.32 -1.80 10.17
N VAL A 98 12.73 -0.57 10.44
CA VAL A 98 14.15 -0.15 10.42
C VAL A 98 14.99 -0.93 11.43
N LYS A 99 14.41 -1.31 12.58
CA LYS A 99 15.08 -2.15 13.59
C LYS A 99 15.10 -3.64 13.25
N SER A 100 14.40 -4.05 12.20
CA SER A 100 14.27 -5.46 11.82
C SER A 100 15.43 -5.91 10.95
N SER A 101 15.86 -7.17 11.13
CA SER A 101 16.86 -7.79 10.26
C SER A 101 16.41 -7.97 8.81
N ILE A 102 15.11 -7.85 8.53
CA ILE A 102 14.59 -7.90 7.16
C ILE A 102 14.73 -6.55 6.45
N TYR A 103 15.02 -5.47 7.18
CA TYR A 103 15.31 -4.16 6.62
C TYR A 103 16.81 -4.06 6.41
N LYS A 104 17.24 -4.30 5.17
CA LYS A 104 18.60 -3.98 4.76
C LYS A 104 18.56 -2.56 4.17
N GLN A 105 19.04 -1.59 4.94
CA GLN A 105 19.76 -0.47 4.34
C GLN A 105 21.12 -1.05 4.02
N GLU A 106 21.39 -1.31 2.73
CA GLU A 106 22.77 -1.58 2.36
C GLU A 106 23.58 -0.34 2.79
N SER A 107 24.56 -0.59 3.64
CA SER A 107 25.43 0.41 4.20
C SER A 107 26.54 0.67 3.19
N ASP A 108 26.29 1.54 2.22
CA ASP A 108 27.36 2.12 1.41
C ASP A 108 26.93 3.51 0.93
N GLU A 109 27.83 4.48 1.09
CA GLU A 109 27.62 5.93 0.91
C GLU A 109 27.34 6.34 -0.56
N ASN A 110 26.95 5.42 -1.43
CA ASN A 110 26.64 5.65 -2.86
C ASN A 110 25.41 4.88 -3.37
N LEU A 111 24.53 4.39 -2.50
CA LEU A 111 23.38 3.57 -2.92
C LEU A 111 22.23 4.42 -3.44
N ILE A 112 22.10 4.47 -4.76
CA ILE A 112 20.83 4.77 -5.42
C ILE A 112 19.99 3.49 -5.31
N PHE A 113 18.93 3.48 -4.50
CA PHE A 113 17.98 2.37 -4.56
C PHE A 113 17.34 2.34 -5.95
N GLU A 114 17.47 1.22 -6.67
CA GLU A 114 16.72 0.98 -7.91
C GLU A 114 15.20 1.00 -7.67
N SER A 115 14.78 0.81 -6.41
CA SER A 115 13.39 0.86 -5.95
C SER A 115 13.28 1.62 -4.61
N PRO A 116 13.21 2.96 -4.61
CA PRO A 116 13.44 3.75 -3.41
C PRO A 116 12.24 3.92 -2.48
N TYR A 117 11.10 3.29 -2.80
CA TYR A 117 9.87 3.57 -2.07
C TYR A 117 9.54 2.50 -1.04
N ILE A 118 9.16 2.95 0.15
CA ILE A 118 8.47 2.13 1.17
C ILE A 118 7.05 2.61 1.29
N CYS A 119 6.08 1.72 1.32
CA CYS A 119 4.70 2.09 1.60
C CYS A 119 4.21 1.44 2.89
N TYR A 120 3.76 2.26 3.83
CA TYR A 120 2.91 1.82 4.92
C TYR A 120 1.46 1.81 4.45
N ILE A 121 0.83 0.63 4.37
CA ILE A 121 -0.59 0.49 4.04
C ILE A 121 -1.40 0.78 5.29
N GLU A 122 -2.05 1.93 5.31
CA GLU A 122 -2.87 2.43 6.42
C GLU A 122 -4.21 1.70 6.47
N THR A 123 -4.84 1.50 5.31
CA THR A 123 -6.13 0.83 5.19
C THR A 123 -6.16 -0.03 3.93
N LEU A 124 -6.68 -1.24 4.05
CA LEU A 124 -7.24 -1.97 2.92
C LEU A 124 -8.62 -2.48 3.34
N TYR A 125 -9.65 -1.97 2.67
CA TYR A 125 -11.03 -2.31 2.97
C TYR A 125 -11.75 -2.81 1.73
N VAL A 126 -12.35 -3.99 1.83
CA VAL A 126 -13.28 -4.53 0.83
C VAL A 126 -14.68 -4.40 1.40
N TYR A 127 -15.58 -3.73 0.68
CA TYR A 127 -16.94 -3.51 1.14
C TYR A 127 -17.68 -4.84 1.33
N PRO A 128 -18.52 -5.00 2.38
CA PRO A 128 -19.05 -6.29 2.82
C PRO A 128 -19.68 -7.15 1.72
N GLN A 129 -20.45 -6.54 0.82
CA GLN A 129 -21.14 -7.19 -0.30
C GLN A 129 -20.20 -7.74 -1.38
N TYR A 130 -18.92 -7.36 -1.36
CA TYR A 130 -17.88 -7.86 -2.29
C TYR A 130 -16.86 -8.78 -1.60
N ARG A 131 -16.98 -9.02 -0.29
CA ARG A 131 -16.11 -9.96 0.45
C ARG A 131 -16.37 -11.41 0.00
N GLY A 132 -15.42 -12.29 0.27
CA GLY A 132 -15.47 -13.71 -0.16
C GLY A 132 -15.10 -13.96 -1.63
N LYS A 133 -14.87 -12.90 -2.42
CA LYS A 133 -14.48 -12.99 -3.85
C LYS A 133 -12.98 -12.84 -4.09
N SER A 134 -12.14 -13.06 -3.07
CA SER A 134 -10.67 -12.93 -3.13
C SER A 134 -10.12 -11.56 -3.57
N ILE A 135 -10.92 -10.50 -3.56
CA ILE A 135 -10.54 -9.15 -4.00
C ILE A 135 -9.37 -8.59 -3.19
N GLY A 136 -9.42 -8.68 -1.86
CA GLY A 136 -8.31 -8.22 -1.02
C GLY A 136 -6.99 -8.96 -1.30
N LYS A 137 -7.05 -10.27 -1.55
CA LYS A 137 -5.89 -11.08 -1.95
C LYS A 137 -5.34 -10.61 -3.31
N TYR A 138 -6.22 -10.36 -4.27
CA TYR A 138 -5.83 -9.83 -5.57
C TYR A 138 -5.12 -8.49 -5.43
N ILE A 139 -5.66 -7.57 -4.63
CA ILE A 139 -5.05 -6.25 -4.39
C ILE A 139 -3.66 -6.41 -3.78
N PHE A 140 -3.51 -7.16 -2.68
CA PHE A 140 -2.19 -7.37 -2.06
C PHE A 140 -1.16 -7.97 -3.02
N ASN A 141 -1.55 -8.96 -3.83
CA ASN A 141 -0.65 -9.60 -4.78
C ASN A 141 -0.25 -8.69 -5.95
N ASN A 142 -1.02 -7.64 -6.25
CA ASN A 142 -0.80 -6.78 -7.41
C ASN A 142 -0.45 -5.33 -7.05
N ILE A 143 -0.40 -4.97 -5.76
CA ILE A 143 -0.23 -3.57 -5.34
C ILE A 143 1.09 -2.96 -5.85
N TYR A 144 2.16 -3.75 -5.96
CA TYR A 144 3.40 -3.33 -6.60
C TYR A 144 3.21 -2.92 -8.06
N ASN A 145 2.52 -3.77 -8.84
CA ASN A 145 2.21 -3.46 -10.24
C ASN A 145 1.27 -2.25 -10.33
N ILE A 146 0.32 -2.12 -9.41
CA ILE A 146 -0.55 -0.94 -9.35
C ILE A 146 0.32 0.31 -9.14
N PHE A 147 1.18 0.35 -8.13
CA PHE A 147 2.06 1.50 -7.92
C PHE A 147 3.00 1.78 -9.09
N LEU A 148 3.61 0.74 -9.67
CA LEU A 148 4.50 0.88 -10.82
C LEU A 148 3.75 1.46 -12.04
N TYR A 149 2.65 0.85 -12.46
CA TYR A 149 1.93 1.28 -13.66
C TYR A 149 1.11 2.54 -13.45
N SER A 150 0.73 2.87 -12.22
CA SER A 150 -0.13 4.00 -11.93
C SER A 150 0.59 5.27 -11.52
N LEU A 151 1.72 5.13 -10.83
CA LEU A 151 2.47 6.26 -10.26
C LEU A 151 3.92 6.28 -10.75
N ASN A 152 4.34 5.30 -11.55
CA ASN A 152 5.73 5.12 -11.95
C ASN A 152 6.70 5.03 -10.75
N ILE A 153 6.23 4.47 -9.64
CA ILE A 153 7.05 4.27 -8.43
C ILE A 153 7.37 2.80 -8.22
N HIS A 154 8.63 2.53 -7.91
CA HIS A 154 9.11 1.21 -7.54
C HIS A 154 9.14 1.08 -6.03
N THR A 155 8.06 0.57 -5.45
CA THR A 155 8.02 0.22 -4.03
C THR A 155 8.80 -1.06 -3.80
N ARG A 156 9.82 -1.02 -2.93
CA ARG A 156 10.53 -2.24 -2.52
C ARG A 156 9.85 -2.93 -1.34
N CYS A 157 9.43 -2.17 -0.34
CA CYS A 157 8.89 -2.73 0.90
C CYS A 157 7.45 -2.24 1.15
N LEU A 158 6.57 -3.17 1.51
CA LEU A 158 5.23 -2.84 2.00
C LEU A 158 5.16 -3.24 3.47
N VAL A 159 4.67 -2.32 4.31
CA VAL A 159 4.43 -2.56 5.74
C VAL A 159 2.96 -2.35 6.03
N ILE A 160 2.38 -3.16 6.91
CA ILE A 160 0.97 -3.04 7.30
C ILE A 160 0.77 -3.47 8.75
N CYS A 161 -0.11 -2.75 9.46
CA CYS A 161 -0.68 -3.21 10.72
C CYS A 161 -2.10 -3.73 10.45
N PRO A 162 -2.36 -5.04 10.50
CA PRO A 162 -3.68 -5.57 10.17
C PRO A 162 -4.69 -5.27 11.28
N LYS A 163 -5.27 -4.07 11.36
CA LYS A 163 -6.32 -3.72 12.32
C LYS A 163 -7.67 -3.74 11.61
N PRO A 164 -8.68 -4.51 12.08
CA PRO A 164 -10.03 -4.42 11.54
C PRO A 164 -10.54 -2.98 11.65
N GLN A 165 -11.03 -2.43 10.55
CA GLN A 165 -11.50 -1.06 10.47
C GLN A 165 -12.83 -1.00 9.73
N GLU A 166 -13.67 -0.04 10.10
CA GLU A 166 -14.90 0.31 9.38
C GLU A 166 -14.87 1.80 9.02
N PRO A 167 -15.43 2.18 7.85
CA PRO A 167 -15.49 3.58 7.44
C PRO A 167 -16.52 4.32 8.28
N VAL A 168 -16.15 5.47 8.82
CA VAL A 168 -17.11 6.42 9.43
C VAL A 168 -17.71 7.31 8.34
N ASP A 169 -16.87 7.75 7.41
CA ASP A 169 -17.28 8.48 6.21
C ASP A 169 -16.42 8.06 5.00
N LYS A 170 -16.37 8.89 3.95
CA LYS A 170 -15.61 8.59 2.72
C LYS A 170 -14.09 8.67 2.89
N HIS A 171 -13.60 9.26 3.96
CA HIS A 171 -12.20 9.62 4.21
C HIS A 171 -11.71 9.21 5.60
N SER A 172 -12.60 8.95 6.55
CA SER A 172 -12.25 8.58 7.93
C SER A 172 -12.62 7.13 8.26
N TRP A 173 -11.78 6.50 9.07
CA TRP A 173 -11.85 5.10 9.46
C TRP A 173 -11.69 4.96 10.96
N VAL A 174 -12.42 4.03 11.56
CA VAL A 174 -12.29 3.68 12.98
C VAL A 174 -12.03 2.21 13.13
N ASN A 175 -11.32 1.83 14.20
CA ASN A 175 -11.13 0.42 14.52
C ASN A 175 -12.50 -0.21 14.80
N SER A 176 -12.75 -1.33 14.12
CA SER A 176 -13.96 -2.12 14.32
C SER A 176 -13.88 -2.86 15.65
N LEU A 177 -15.04 -3.06 16.28
CA LEU A 177 -15.19 -4.00 17.38
C LEU A 177 -15.09 -5.41 16.80
N ASP A 178 -13.96 -6.08 17.05
CA ASP A 178 -13.68 -7.46 16.66
C ASP A 178 -13.58 -8.33 17.93
N ASP A 179 -14.66 -8.35 18.71
CA ASP A 179 -14.68 -8.92 20.07
C ASP A 179 -14.29 -10.42 20.10
N ASP A 180 -14.59 -11.16 19.02
CA ASP A 180 -14.22 -12.57 18.87
C ASP A 180 -12.88 -12.80 18.16
N GLY A 181 -12.21 -11.72 17.71
CA GLY A 181 -10.94 -11.74 16.98
C GLY A 181 -11.02 -12.39 15.59
N ARG A 182 -12.22 -12.65 15.06
CA ARG A 182 -12.42 -13.40 13.81
C ARG A 182 -11.93 -12.61 12.61
N LEU A 183 -12.19 -11.31 12.55
CA LEU A 183 -11.75 -10.47 11.43
C LEU A 183 -10.23 -10.35 11.42
N LYS A 184 -9.61 -10.11 12.58
CA LYS A 184 -8.15 -10.09 12.74
C LYS A 184 -7.53 -11.39 12.25
N LYS A 185 -8.10 -12.54 12.64
CA LYS A 185 -7.62 -13.87 12.19
C LYS A 185 -7.71 -14.03 10.67
N ILE A 186 -8.81 -13.59 10.05
CA ILE A 186 -8.97 -13.62 8.59
C ILE A 186 -7.92 -12.73 7.91
N MET A 187 -7.74 -11.49 8.38
CA MET A 187 -6.74 -10.56 7.85
C MET A 187 -5.32 -11.15 7.91
N LEU A 188 -4.95 -11.73 9.05
CA LEU A 188 -3.66 -12.37 9.24
C LEU A 188 -3.45 -13.55 8.29
N ASN A 189 -4.49 -14.37 8.06
CA ASN A 189 -4.43 -15.48 7.12
C ASN A 189 -4.26 -15.00 5.67
N VAL A 190 -4.96 -13.93 5.29
CA VAL A 190 -4.82 -13.30 3.96
C VAL A 190 -3.40 -12.79 3.78
N LEU A 191 -2.88 -12.00 4.72
CA LEU A 191 -1.52 -11.44 4.65
C LEU A 191 -0.45 -12.54 4.53
N LYS A 192 -0.50 -13.54 5.40
CA LYS A 192 0.43 -14.69 5.33
C LYS A 192 0.32 -15.44 4.00
N GLY A 193 -0.91 -15.62 3.50
CA GLY A 193 -1.16 -16.23 2.21
C GLY A 193 -0.70 -15.40 1.00
N CYS A 194 -0.43 -14.10 1.19
CA CYS A 194 0.20 -13.22 0.22
C CYS A 194 1.72 -13.09 0.43
N GLY A 195 2.31 -13.79 1.39
CA GLY A 195 3.76 -13.79 1.65
C GLY A 195 4.24 -12.77 2.68
N TYR A 196 3.35 -12.00 3.31
CA TYR A 196 3.73 -11.07 4.37
C TYR A 196 4.24 -11.81 5.60
N LYS A 197 5.31 -11.30 6.19
CA LYS A 197 5.96 -11.84 7.39
C LYS A 197 5.85 -10.84 8.53
N ARG A 198 5.66 -11.36 9.74
CA ARG A 198 5.62 -10.52 10.96
C ARG A 198 7.00 -9.92 11.22
N ILE A 199 7.05 -8.64 11.58
CA ILE A 199 8.28 -7.96 11.97
C ILE A 199 8.58 -8.29 13.45
N GLY A 200 9.51 -9.21 13.70
CA GLY A 200 9.91 -9.59 15.06
C GLY A 200 8.72 -9.94 15.96
N LYS A 201 8.63 -9.31 17.14
CA LYS A 201 7.52 -9.47 18.11
C LYS A 201 6.45 -8.36 18.03
N THR A 202 6.48 -7.50 17.00
CA THR A 202 5.56 -6.35 16.88
C THR A 202 4.22 -6.77 16.28
N GLU A 203 3.25 -5.87 16.15
CA GLU A 203 1.98 -6.17 15.46
C GLU A 203 2.04 -5.98 13.93
N PHE A 204 3.17 -5.48 13.42
CA PHE A 204 3.35 -5.13 12.02
C PHE A 204 3.82 -6.32 11.17
N PHE A 205 3.44 -6.28 9.90
CA PHE A 205 3.80 -7.26 8.88
C PHE A 205 4.40 -6.55 7.69
N ALA A 206 5.35 -7.20 7.02
CA ALA A 206 5.97 -6.64 5.83
C ALA A 206 6.34 -7.70 4.78
N ILE A 207 6.57 -7.26 3.56
CA ILE A 207 6.95 -8.08 2.40
C ILE A 207 7.93 -7.34 1.50
N ASN A 208 8.83 -8.10 0.86
CA ASN A 208 9.89 -7.68 -0.07
C ASN A 208 10.85 -6.60 0.46
N CYS A 209 11.08 -6.55 1.77
CA CYS A 209 11.99 -5.55 2.37
C CYS A 209 13.48 -5.94 2.31
N MET A 210 13.78 -7.14 1.80
CA MET A 210 15.15 -7.58 1.48
C MET A 210 15.33 -7.44 -0.03
N THR A 211 16.40 -6.77 -0.44
CA THR A 211 16.92 -6.81 -1.81
C THR A 211 17.18 -8.25 -2.25
#